data_AF-B1Y751-F1
#
_entry.id   AF-B1Y751-F1
#
_cell.length_a   1.000
_cell.length_b   1.000
_cell.length_c   1.000
_cell.angle_alpha   90.00
_cell.angle_beta   90.00
_cell.angle_gamma   90.00
#
_symmetry.space_group_name_H-M   'P 1'
#
loop_
_entity.id
_entity.type
_entity.pdbx_description
1 polymer ?
#
loop_
_entity_poly.entity_id
_entity_poly.type
_entity_poly.pdbx_seq_one_letter_code
_entity_poly.pdbx_strand_id
1 'polypeptide(L)'
;MIDQRLPKFEWGQPVIAAVDLYNDGSHPEVPEDHLLIPAGGIGEVVQVGHHGEANIPVYMVDFGLAVIGCLEEEIALEGTDLITLAVQAEEA
;
A
#
# COMPACT_ATOMS: atom_id res chain seq x y z
N MET A 1 -0.33 -27.93 -5.47
CA MET A 1 -1.21 -27.15 -4.59
C MET A 1 -0.46 -25.86 -4.34
N ILE A 2 -0.87 -24.77 -4.99
CA ILE A 2 -0.22 -23.46 -4.80
C ILE A 2 -0.71 -22.98 -3.44
N ASP A 3 0.22 -22.86 -2.50
CA ASP A 3 -0.02 -22.19 -1.21
C ASP A 3 -0.22 -20.70 -1.54
N GLN A 4 -1.44 -20.37 -1.98
CA GLN A 4 -1.83 -18.98 -2.21
C GLN A 4 -1.78 -18.31 -0.85
N ARG A 5 -0.75 -17.48 -0.63
CA ARG A 5 -0.69 -16.60 0.53
C ARG A 5 -2.02 -15.89 0.61
N LEU A 6 -2.76 -16.13 1.70
CA LEU A 6 -4.03 -15.48 1.95
C LEU A 6 -3.77 -13.97 1.95
N PRO A 7 -4.49 -13.19 1.12
CA PRO A 7 -4.31 -11.75 1.09
C PRO A 7 -4.57 -11.21 2.50
N LYS A 8 -3.63 -10.42 3.04
CA LYS A 8 -3.78 -9.81 4.37
C LYS A 8 -4.89 -8.77 4.40
N PHE A 9 -5.15 -8.16 3.26
CA PHE A 9 -6.13 -7.10 3.07
C PHE A 9 -7.19 -7.55 2.08
N GLU A 10 -8.45 -7.28 2.39
CA GLU A 10 -9.60 -7.58 1.55
C GLU A 10 -10.08 -6.35 0.78
N TRP A 11 -10.80 -6.60 -0.31
CA TRP A 11 -11.44 -5.53 -1.07
C TRP A 11 -12.46 -4.77 -0.20
N GLY A 12 -12.46 -3.44 -0.28
CA GLY A 12 -13.27 -2.54 0.53
C GLY A 12 -12.73 -2.34 1.95
N GLN A 13 -11.52 -2.79 2.25
CA GLN A 13 -10.90 -2.61 3.56
C GLN A 13 -10.14 -1.27 3.62
N PRO A 14 -10.33 -0.47 4.68
CA PRO A 14 -9.58 0.77 4.86
C PRO A 14 -8.14 0.48 5.27
N VAL A 15 -7.21 1.14 4.57
CA VAL A 15 -5.77 1.03 4.76
C VAL A 15 -5.14 2.42 4.78
N ILE A 16 -3.92 2.49 5.30
CA ILE A 16 -3.13 3.71 5.30
C ILE A 16 -1.78 3.44 4.63
N ALA A 17 -1.22 4.47 3.98
CA ALA A 17 0.14 4.41 3.47
C ALA A 17 1.10 4.27 4.66
N ALA A 18 1.85 3.17 4.75
CA ALA A 18 2.86 2.99 5.80
C ALA A 18 4.12 3.82 5.52
N VAL A 19 4.38 4.07 4.24
CA VAL A 19 5.51 4.85 3.72
C VAL A 19 5.01 5.92 2.75
N ASP A 20 5.91 6.82 2.38
CA ASP A 20 5.69 7.79 1.31
C ASP A 20 5.57 7.06 -0.04
N LEU A 21 4.42 7.18 -0.70
CA LEU A 21 4.15 6.57 -2.00
C LEU A 21 4.53 7.54 -3.12
N TYR A 22 5.49 7.12 -3.94
CA TYR A 22 5.97 7.89 -5.08
C TYR A 22 5.36 7.37 -6.38
N ASN A 23 5.31 8.24 -7.39
CA ASN A 23 4.81 7.86 -8.69
C ASN A 23 5.83 7.00 -9.44
N ASP A 24 5.50 5.72 -9.65
CA ASP A 24 6.29 4.80 -10.49
C ASP A 24 6.05 5.01 -12.01
N GLY A 25 5.45 6.13 -12.40
CA GLY A 25 5.05 6.43 -13.78
C GLY A 25 3.65 5.95 -14.15
N SER A 26 2.86 5.48 -13.17
CA SER A 26 1.45 5.12 -13.38
C SER A 26 0.54 6.35 -13.50
N HIS A 27 0.94 7.49 -12.95
CA HIS A 27 0.18 8.73 -13.03
C HIS A 27 0.72 9.63 -14.16
N PRO A 28 -0.07 9.92 -15.23
CA PRO A 28 0.42 10.72 -16.36
C PRO A 28 0.56 12.21 -16.06
N GLU A 29 -0.11 12.71 -15.01
CA GLU A 29 -0.13 14.14 -14.65
C GLU A 29 0.98 14.52 -13.66
N VAL A 30 1.62 13.54 -13.03
CA VAL A 30 2.66 13.73 -12.02
C VAL A 30 3.95 13.12 -12.57
N PRO A 31 5.13 13.76 -12.41
CA PRO A 31 6.39 13.15 -12.84
C PRO A 31 6.68 11.86 -12.08
N GLU A 32 7.49 10.98 -12.68
CA GLU A 32 8.06 9.82 -11.99
C GLU A 32 8.89 10.26 -10.76
N ASP A 33 8.96 9.41 -9.74
CA ASP A 33 9.68 9.66 -8.48
C ASP A 33 9.12 10.83 -7.63
N HIS A 34 7.97 11.39 -8.02
CA HIS A 34 7.32 12.44 -7.22
C HIS A 34 6.38 11.83 -6.18
N LEU A 35 6.39 12.41 -4.98
CA LEU A 35 5.47 12.01 -3.91
C LEU A 35 4.01 12.19 -4.37
N LEU A 36 3.25 11.11 -4.36
CA LEU A 36 1.81 11.11 -4.61
C LEU A 36 1.06 11.21 -3.29
N ILE A 37 1.34 10.27 -2.39
CA ILE A 37 0.66 10.16 -1.10
C ILE A 37 1.70 10.08 0.00
N PRO A 38 1.70 10.99 0.98
CA PRO A 38 2.59 10.89 2.12
C PRO A 38 2.23 9.71 3.03
N ALA A 39 3.20 9.22 3.78
CA ALA A 39 2.95 8.24 4.84
C ALA A 39 1.83 8.71 5.79
N GLY A 40 0.90 7.81 6.09
CA GLY A 40 -0.33 8.08 6.85
C GLY A 40 -1.52 8.52 6.00
N GLY A 41 -1.36 8.61 4.67
CA GLY A 41 -2.48 8.84 3.75
C GLY A 41 -3.51 7.71 3.85
N ILE A 42 -4.79 8.06 4.01
CA ILE A 42 -5.90 7.11 4.13
C ILE A 42 -6.38 6.71 2.74
N GLY A 43 -6.55 5.41 2.51
CA GLY A 43 -7.09 4.86 1.27
C GLY A 43 -7.91 3.60 1.49
N GLU A 44 -8.59 3.15 0.45
CA GLU A 44 -9.40 1.94 0.47
C GLU A 44 -8.89 0.93 -0.56
N VAL A 45 -8.76 -0.34 -0.17
CA VAL A 45 -8.35 -1.39 -1.11
C VAL A 45 -9.46 -1.64 -2.12
N VAL A 46 -9.29 -1.17 -3.35
CA VAL A 46 -10.27 -1.32 -4.43
C VAL A 46 -9.98 -2.47 -5.37
N GLN A 47 -8.80 -3.08 -5.30
CA GLN A 47 -8.50 -4.31 -6.05
C GLN A 47 -7.31 -5.05 -5.46
N VAL A 48 -7.38 -6.38 -5.34
CA VAL A 48 -6.22 -7.20 -4.99
C VAL A 48 -5.77 -7.98 -6.23
N GLY A 49 -4.68 -7.52 -6.83
CA GLY A 49 -4.02 -8.16 -7.95
C GLY A 49 -2.95 -9.15 -7.51
N HIS A 50 -2.47 -9.95 -8.46
CA HIS A 50 -1.28 -10.77 -8.29
C HIS A 50 -0.38 -10.53 -9.50
N HIS A 51 0.88 -10.16 -9.27
CA HIS A 51 1.83 -10.01 -10.36
C HIS A 51 2.16 -11.41 -10.92
N GLY A 52 1.70 -11.69 -12.15
CA GLY A 52 1.71 -13.03 -12.73
C GLY A 52 3.11 -13.66 -12.90
N GLU A 53 4.16 -12.85 -13.08
CA GLU A 53 5.54 -13.33 -13.25
C GLU A 53 6.32 -13.48 -11.93
N ALA A 54 5.98 -12.71 -10.90
CA ALA A 54 6.70 -12.64 -9.63
C ALA A 54 5.93 -13.30 -8.47
N ASN A 55 4.66 -13.67 -8.70
CA ASN A 55 3.76 -14.27 -7.71
C ASN A 55 3.59 -13.45 -6.42
N ILE A 56 3.82 -12.13 -6.51
CA ILE A 56 3.63 -11.20 -5.40
C ILE A 56 2.21 -10.60 -5.43
N PRO A 57 1.49 -10.55 -4.29
CA PRO A 57 0.21 -9.86 -4.21
C PRO A 57 0.44 -8.35 -4.30
N VAL A 58 -0.35 -7.69 -5.15
CA VAL A 58 -0.32 -6.23 -5.32
C VAL A 58 -1.69 -5.69 -4.93
N TYR A 59 -1.73 -4.74 -4.03
CA TYR A 59 -2.95 -4.14 -3.52
C TYR A 59 -3.15 -2.79 -4.19
N MET A 60 -4.22 -2.66 -4.95
CA MET A 60 -4.63 -1.39 -5.53
C MET A 60 -5.48 -0.64 -4.52
N VAL A 61 -4.98 0.51 -4.08
CA VAL A 61 -5.60 1.35 -3.06
C VAL A 61 -6.07 2.65 -3.70
N ASP A 62 -7.34 2.98 -3.52
CA ASP A 62 -7.89 4.28 -3.89
C ASP A 62 -7.68 5.26 -2.74
N PHE A 63 -6.89 6.31 -3.00
CA PHE A 63 -6.66 7.40 -2.04
C PHE A 63 -7.60 8.59 -2.30
N GLY A 64 -8.69 8.39 -3.06
CA GLY A 64 -9.64 9.43 -3.49
C GLY A 64 -9.12 10.39 -4.56
N LEU A 65 -7.80 10.54 -4.72
CA LEU A 65 -7.16 11.30 -5.79
C LEU A 65 -6.80 10.40 -6.99
N ALA A 66 -6.26 9.22 -6.70
CA ALA A 66 -5.84 8.24 -7.68
C ALA A 66 -5.81 6.85 -7.05
N VAL A 67 -5.91 5.85 -7.92
CA VAL A 67 -5.74 4.44 -7.57
C VAL A 67 -4.27 4.07 -7.74
N ILE A 68 -3.59 3.72 -6.64
CA ILE A 68 -2.16 3.41 -6.61
C ILE A 68 -1.97 1.94 -6.26
N GLY A 69 -1.14 1.25 -7.05
CA GLY A 69 -0.72 -0.12 -6.75
C GLY A 69 0.38 -0.11 -5.69
N CYS A 70 0.09 -0.66 -4.52
CA CYS A 70 1.02 -0.75 -3.40
C CYS A 70 1.30 -2.22 -3.07
N LEU A 71 2.49 -2.50 -2.58
CA LEU A 71 2.85 -3.79 -2.00
C LEU A 71 2.32 -3.91 -0.57
N GLU A 72 2.25 -5.14 -0.05
CA GLU A 72 1.81 -5.42 1.32
C GLU A 72 2.60 -4.64 2.39
N GLU A 73 3.89 -4.40 2.14
CA GLU A 73 4.80 -3.71 3.04
C GLU A 73 4.69 -2.19 2.99
N GLU A 74 4.05 -1.66 1.94
CA GLU A 74 3.89 -0.21 1.73
C GLU A 74 2.59 0.32 2.33
N ILE A 75 1.66 -0.58 2.71
CA ILE A 75 0.37 -0.25 3.30
C ILE A 75 0.19 -0.92 4.66
N ALA A 76 -0.55 -0.26 5.55
CA ALA A 76 -0.91 -0.78 6.86
C ALA A 76 -2.43 -0.72 7.06
N LEU A 77 -2.96 -1.51 7.98
CA LEU A 77 -4.38 -1.44 8.33
C LEU A 77 -4.70 -0.08 8.95
N GLU A 78 -5.81 0.53 8.54
CA GLU A 78 -6.35 1.69 9.25
C GLU A 78 -6.65 1.28 10.70
N GLY A 79 -5.89 1.84 11.65
CA GLY A 79 -5.92 1.41 13.06
C GLY A 79 -4.69 0.62 13.53
N THR A 80 -3.71 0.36 12.66
CA THR A 80 -2.36 0.04 13.10
C THR A 80 -1.79 1.27 13.78
N ASP A 81 -1.62 1.18 15.09
CA ASP A 81 -1.11 2.27 15.92
C ASP A 81 0.33 2.60 15.48
N LEU A 82 0.50 3.61 14.61
CA LEU A 82 1.81 4.02 14.09
C LEU A 82 2.80 4.39 15.21
N ILE A 83 2.28 4.75 16.38
CA ILE A 83 3.06 4.95 17.61
C ILE A 83 3.78 3.67 18.04
N THR A 84 3.21 2.48 17.84
CA THR A 84 3.89 1.22 18.16
C THR A 84 5.07 0.93 17.22
N LEU A 85 4.96 1.24 15.92
CA LEU A 85 6.06 1.03 14.97
C LEU A 85 7.23 2.01 15.18
N ALA A 86 6.94 3.28 15.50
CA ALA A 86 7.99 4.25 15.84
C ALA A 86 8.75 3.85 17.11
N VAL A 87 8.04 3.33 18.12
CA VAL A 87 8.66 2.86 19.38
C VAL A 87 9.57 1.64 19.15
N GLN A 88 9.34 0.82 18.12
CA GLN A 88 10.20 -0.34 17.82
C GLN A 88 11.49 0.02 17.07
N ALA A 89 11.59 1.19 16.44
CA ALA A 89 12.79 1.61 15.70
C ALA A 89 13.86 2.25 16.61
N GLU A 90 13.50 2.72 17.81
CA GLU A 90 14.43 3.34 18.76
C GLU A 90 15.12 2.35 19.72
N GLU A 91 14.75 1.05 19.71
CA GLU A 91 15.28 0.01 20.61
C GLU A 91 16.22 -1.01 19.92
N ALA A 92 16.87 -0.65 18.81
CA ALA A 92 17.85 -1.49 18.09
C ALA A 92 19.28 -0.94 18.11
#